data_AF-A0A932DTJ4-F1
#
_entry.id   AF-A0A932DTJ4-F1
#
_cell.length_a   1.000
_cell.length_b   1.000
_cell.length_c   1.000
_cell.angle_alpha   90.00
_cell.angle_beta   90.00
_cell.angle_gamma   90.00
#
_symmetry.space_group_name_H-M   'P 1'
#
loop_
_entity.id
_entity.type
_entity.pdbx_description
1 polymer ?
#
loop_
_entity_poly.entity_id
_entity_poly.type
_entity_poly.pdbx_seq_one_letter_code
_entity_poly.pdbx_strand_id
1 'polypeptide(L)'
;MRELVELLVGSLALRPYVFAFLALYLLAAVGEWGPRRAAAFTGLAWGLAFGAEWASTRIGVPFGLYHYTGLTRGRELYLGNVPFFDSLSFTFLAYASLGLARLVLERWRGRAPGRATLAVAAGILMMWLDLVIDPLAVRGDRWFLGRIFYYPEPGFYFGVPLVNFVGWAVLGGLIAGLWLGLGGRVGGRPPAWAARLPGRPYHAVALYYVVLAFNLAVTGAVAEPALFWAGFAAHAPLAAIVVSSVASLRRTVHAGEPA
;
A
#
# COMPACT_ATOMS: atom_id res chain seq x y z
N MET A 1 24.45 -4.10 -18.20
CA MET A 1 23.21 -4.89 -18.42
C MET A 1 23.16 -6.13 -17.53
N ARG A 2 24.20 -6.97 -17.50
CA ARG A 2 24.27 -8.17 -16.63
C ARG A 2 24.06 -7.86 -15.14
N GLU A 3 24.82 -6.90 -14.62
CA GLU A 3 24.71 -6.44 -13.22
C GLU A 3 23.30 -5.94 -12.88
N LEU A 4 22.68 -5.13 -13.75
CA LEU A 4 21.31 -4.67 -13.54
C LEU A 4 20.32 -5.83 -13.44
N VAL A 5 20.46 -6.85 -14.30
CA VAL A 5 19.62 -8.05 -14.24
C VAL A 5 19.88 -8.82 -12.94
N GLU A 6 21.13 -8.99 -12.53
CA GLU A 6 21.51 -9.64 -11.27
C GLU A 6 20.89 -8.92 -10.06
N LEU A 7 20.93 -7.58 -10.02
CA LEU A 7 20.31 -6.79 -8.95
C LEU A 7 18.78 -6.88 -8.95
N LEU A 8 18.14 -6.91 -10.12
CA LEU A 8 16.69 -7.09 -10.23
C LEU A 8 16.23 -8.48 -9.77
N VAL A 9 16.97 -9.53 -10.17
CA VAL A 9 16.74 -10.90 -9.71
C VAL A 9 16.98 -10.99 -8.20
N GLY A 10 18.01 -10.33 -7.70
CA GLY A 10 18.29 -10.23 -6.27
C GLY A 10 17.18 -9.54 -5.49
N SER A 11 16.61 -8.44 -6.00
CA SER A 11 15.42 -7.80 -5.43
C SER A 11 14.23 -8.76 -5.36
N LEU A 12 13.97 -9.51 -6.44
CA LEU A 12 12.89 -10.51 -6.48
C LEU A 12 13.10 -11.63 -5.45
N ALA A 13 14.33 -12.13 -5.34
CA ALA A 13 14.68 -13.22 -4.42
C ALA A 13 14.63 -12.78 -2.96
N LEU A 14 15.04 -11.55 -2.64
CA LEU A 14 15.05 -11.02 -1.28
C LEU A 14 13.68 -10.51 -0.81
N ARG A 15 12.80 -10.11 -1.75
CA ARG A 15 11.53 -9.44 -1.45
C ARG A 15 10.34 -10.08 -2.18
N PRO A 16 10.18 -11.42 -2.20
CA PRO A 16 9.18 -12.09 -3.04
C PRO A 16 7.74 -11.61 -2.77
N TYR A 17 7.42 -11.31 -1.51
CA TYR A 17 6.11 -10.79 -1.09
C TYR A 17 5.79 -9.40 -1.70
N VAL A 18 6.76 -8.49 -1.80
CA VAL A 18 6.57 -7.16 -2.40
C VAL A 18 6.19 -7.30 -3.87
N PHE A 19 6.87 -8.18 -4.60
CA PHE A 19 6.60 -8.41 -6.01
C PHE A 19 5.31 -9.21 -6.24
N ALA A 20 4.92 -10.08 -5.30
CA ALA A 20 3.60 -10.72 -5.33
C ALA A 20 2.47 -9.69 -5.15
N PHE A 21 2.59 -8.76 -4.20
CA PHE A 21 1.63 -7.66 -4.02
C PHE A 21 1.61 -6.71 -5.20
N LEU A 22 2.77 -6.40 -5.77
CA LEU A 22 2.89 -5.62 -7.00
C LEU A 22 2.17 -6.32 -8.17
N ALA A 23 2.34 -7.62 -8.34
CA ALA A 23 1.67 -8.38 -9.39
C ALA A 23 0.14 -8.39 -9.20
N LEU A 24 -0.33 -8.60 -7.97
CA LEU A 24 -1.77 -8.51 -7.64
C LEU A 24 -2.33 -7.11 -7.92
N TYR A 25 -1.60 -6.07 -7.53
CA TYR A 25 -1.93 -4.69 -7.85
C TYR A 25 -1.99 -4.44 -9.36
N LEU A 26 -0.96 -4.84 -10.11
CA LEU A 26 -0.90 -4.62 -11.55
C LEU A 26 -2.03 -5.36 -12.25
N LEU A 27 -2.33 -6.60 -11.87
CA LEU A 27 -3.46 -7.35 -12.39
C LEU A 27 -4.79 -6.62 -12.10
N ALA A 28 -4.99 -6.16 -10.85
CA ALA A 28 -6.17 -5.43 -10.44
C ALA A 28 -6.32 -4.09 -11.18
N ALA A 29 -5.29 -3.26 -11.20
CA ALA A 29 -5.27 -1.92 -11.79
C ALA A 29 -5.34 -1.95 -13.32
N VAL A 30 -4.61 -2.85 -13.99
CA VAL A 30 -4.73 -3.06 -15.44
C VAL A 30 -6.12 -3.55 -15.76
N GLY A 31 -6.65 -4.44 -14.93
CA GLY A 31 -8.00 -4.91 -15.06
C GLY A 31 -9.03 -3.78 -14.96
N GLU A 32 -8.95 -2.96 -13.93
CA GLU A 32 -9.97 -1.96 -13.60
C GLU A 32 -9.86 -0.71 -14.48
N TRP A 33 -8.65 -0.23 -14.74
CA TRP A 33 -8.40 1.05 -15.40
C TRP A 33 -7.77 0.91 -16.80
N GLY A 34 -7.31 -0.29 -17.17
CA GLY A 34 -6.50 -0.50 -18.36
C GLY A 34 -5.02 -0.21 -18.14
N PRO A 35 -4.14 -0.74 -19.02
CA PRO A 35 -2.69 -0.72 -18.80
C PRO A 35 -2.09 0.68 -18.75
N ARG A 36 -2.57 1.61 -19.59
CA ARG A 36 -2.07 2.99 -19.62
C ARG A 36 -2.30 3.72 -18.30
N ARG A 37 -3.49 3.55 -17.72
CA ARG A 37 -3.86 4.17 -16.44
C ARG A 37 -3.13 3.51 -15.27
N ALA A 38 -3.02 2.18 -15.27
CA ALA A 38 -2.21 1.47 -14.29
C ALA A 38 -0.74 1.94 -14.32
N ALA A 39 -0.14 2.05 -15.51
CA ALA A 39 1.22 2.56 -15.67
C ALA A 39 1.36 4.01 -15.19
N ALA A 40 0.43 4.90 -15.57
CA ALA A 40 0.45 6.30 -15.13
C ALA A 40 0.32 6.44 -13.62
N PHE A 41 -0.58 5.69 -12.98
CA PHE A 41 -0.69 5.67 -11.52
C PHE A 41 0.56 5.12 -10.85
N THR A 42 1.12 4.02 -11.38
CA THR A 42 2.35 3.42 -10.87
C THR A 42 3.50 4.43 -10.91
N GLY A 43 3.71 5.10 -12.06
CA GLY A 43 4.76 6.10 -12.20
C GLY A 43 4.58 7.30 -11.28
N LEU A 44 3.35 7.80 -11.15
CA LEU A 44 3.02 8.90 -10.24
C LEU A 44 3.30 8.53 -8.78
N ALA A 45 2.73 7.42 -8.32
CA ALA A 45 2.82 6.98 -6.93
C ALA A 45 4.27 6.63 -6.56
N TRP A 46 4.96 5.90 -7.44
CA TRP A 46 6.36 5.52 -7.24
C TRP A 46 7.28 6.73 -7.23
N GLY A 47 7.11 7.66 -8.17
CA GLY A 47 7.95 8.87 -8.24
C GLY A 47 7.80 9.75 -7.00
N LEU A 48 6.56 9.93 -6.50
CA LEU A 48 6.31 10.68 -5.26
C LEU A 48 6.87 9.97 -4.03
N ALA A 49 6.67 8.64 -3.93
CA ALA A 49 7.21 7.85 -2.83
C ALA A 49 8.74 7.87 -2.81
N PHE A 50 9.37 7.65 -3.96
CA PHE A 50 10.82 7.73 -4.08
C PHE A 50 11.36 9.12 -3.69
N GLY A 51 10.69 10.20 -4.08
CA GLY A 51 11.05 11.55 -3.67
C GLY A 51 10.94 11.75 -2.14
N ALA A 52 9.86 11.24 -1.53
CA ALA A 52 9.65 11.30 -0.09
C ALA A 52 10.69 10.48 0.70
N GLU A 53 11.01 9.28 0.22
CA GLU A 53 12.08 8.41 0.76
C GLU A 53 13.45 9.09 0.68
N TRP A 54 13.78 9.61 -0.51
CA TRP A 54 15.04 10.30 -0.75
C TRP A 54 15.20 11.53 0.15
N ALA A 55 14.13 12.30 0.32
CA ALA A 55 14.11 13.48 1.17
C ALA A 55 14.20 13.10 2.66
N SER A 56 13.45 12.10 3.11
CA SER A 56 13.45 11.67 4.52
C SER A 56 14.80 11.17 4.97
N THR A 57 15.52 10.44 4.11
CA THR A 57 16.87 9.95 4.41
C THR A 57 17.96 11.04 4.46
N ARG A 58 17.63 12.30 4.14
CA ARG A 58 18.57 13.43 4.13
C ARG A 58 18.17 14.56 5.07
N ILE A 59 16.91 14.99 4.98
CA ILE A 59 16.38 16.14 5.71
C ILE A 59 15.22 15.76 6.65
N GLY A 60 14.84 14.48 6.69
CA GLY A 60 13.82 13.97 7.62
C GLY A 60 12.37 14.28 7.27
N VAL A 61 12.07 14.70 6.04
CA VAL A 61 10.70 15.02 5.59
C VAL A 61 10.33 14.12 4.40
N PRO A 62 9.13 13.49 4.38
CA PRO A 62 8.04 13.64 5.35
C PRO A 62 8.03 12.62 6.50
N PHE A 63 8.89 11.60 6.49
CA PHE A 63 8.77 10.44 7.39
C PHE A 63 9.53 10.54 8.71
N GLY A 64 10.22 11.66 8.95
CA GLY A 64 11.29 11.73 9.95
C GLY A 64 12.62 11.30 9.35
N LEU A 65 13.72 11.62 10.04
CA LEU A 65 15.04 11.22 9.60
C LEU A 65 15.26 9.73 9.94
N TYR A 66 15.52 8.93 8.92
CA TYR A 66 15.97 7.54 9.07
C TYR A 66 17.09 7.23 8.07
N HIS A 67 17.81 6.14 8.32
CA HIS A 67 18.90 5.72 7.45
C HIS A 67 18.73 4.27 7.04
N TYR A 68 18.90 4.02 5.74
CA TYR A 68 19.12 2.68 5.23
C TYR A 68 20.50 2.18 5.63
N THR A 69 20.55 0.98 6.22
CA THR A 69 21.80 0.35 6.67
C THR A 69 22.72 -0.02 5.51
N GLY A 70 22.14 -0.27 4.33
CA GLY A 70 22.86 -0.69 3.14
C GLY A 70 23.38 -2.13 3.19
N LEU A 71 22.91 -2.95 4.14
CA LEU A 71 23.35 -4.35 4.31
C LEU A 71 23.17 -5.22 3.06
N THR A 72 22.23 -4.84 2.19
CA THR A 72 21.89 -5.57 0.95
C THR A 72 22.35 -4.83 -0.30
N ARG A 73 23.18 -3.78 -0.17
CA ARG A 73 23.80 -3.13 -1.34
C ARG A 73 24.63 -4.12 -2.14
N GLY A 74 24.52 -4.04 -3.46
CA GLY A 74 25.15 -4.99 -4.39
C GLY A 74 24.41 -6.33 -4.51
N ARG A 75 23.34 -6.57 -3.74
CA ARG A 75 22.50 -7.77 -3.81
C ARG A 75 21.07 -7.48 -4.25
N GLU A 76 20.63 -6.23 -4.17
CA GLU A 76 19.34 -5.78 -4.70
C GLU A 76 19.48 -4.39 -5.32
N LEU A 77 18.51 -4.00 -6.15
CA LEU A 77 18.54 -2.71 -6.80
C LEU A 77 18.35 -1.57 -5.80
N TYR A 78 19.25 -0.60 -5.84
CA TYR A 78 19.18 0.68 -5.12
C TYR A 78 19.15 1.83 -6.11
N LEU A 79 18.40 2.87 -5.77
CA LEU A 79 18.44 4.15 -6.45
C LEU A 79 19.02 5.18 -5.47
N GLY A 80 20.31 5.47 -5.66
CA GLY A 80 21.10 6.22 -4.68
C GLY A 80 21.25 5.45 -3.37
N ASN A 81 20.54 5.88 -2.32
CA ASN A 81 20.53 5.21 -1.01
C ASN A 81 19.22 4.52 -0.65
N VAL A 82 18.22 4.60 -1.52
CA VAL A 82 16.89 4.02 -1.29
C VAL A 82 16.79 2.68 -2.03
N PRO A 83 16.43 1.58 -1.35
CA PRO A 83 16.13 0.32 -2.01
C PRO A 83 14.95 0.49 -2.98
N PHE A 84 15.07 -0.04 -4.18
CA PHE A 84 14.06 0.13 -5.22
C PHE A 84 12.68 -0.42 -4.82
N PHE A 85 12.66 -1.58 -4.16
CA PHE A 85 11.41 -2.25 -3.76
C PHE A 85 10.61 -1.45 -2.73
N ASP A 86 11.27 -0.62 -1.93
CA ASP A 86 10.65 0.08 -0.82
C ASP A 86 9.68 1.15 -1.34
N SER A 87 10.19 2.13 -2.09
CA SER A 87 9.37 3.13 -2.80
C SER A 87 8.33 2.52 -3.75
N LEU A 88 8.60 1.32 -4.31
CA LEU A 88 7.65 0.62 -5.17
C LEU A 88 6.43 0.11 -4.39
N SER A 89 6.60 -0.22 -3.10
CA SER A 89 5.51 -0.72 -2.27
C SER A 89 4.38 0.29 -2.08
N PHE A 90 4.73 1.58 -1.96
CA PHE A 90 3.77 2.69 -1.86
C PHE A 90 2.77 2.73 -3.00
N THR A 91 3.12 2.21 -4.19
CA THR A 91 2.21 2.18 -5.35
C THR A 91 0.98 1.31 -5.08
N PHE A 92 1.18 0.07 -4.64
CA PHE A 92 0.08 -0.85 -4.39
C PHE A 92 -0.66 -0.52 -3.09
N LEU A 93 0.03 0.05 -2.10
CA LEU A 93 -0.59 0.53 -0.85
C LEU A 93 -1.52 1.72 -1.11
N ALA A 94 -1.10 2.68 -1.94
CA ALA A 94 -1.93 3.81 -2.33
C ALA A 94 -3.15 3.38 -3.16
N TYR A 95 -2.97 2.44 -4.10
CA TYR A 95 -4.09 1.85 -4.86
C TYR A 95 -5.11 1.17 -3.95
N ALA A 96 -4.63 0.29 -3.07
CA ALA A 96 -5.46 -0.47 -2.13
C ALA A 96 -6.24 0.48 -1.20
N SER A 97 -5.56 1.47 -0.62
CA SER A 97 -6.15 2.44 0.29
C SER A 97 -7.17 3.35 -0.39
N LEU A 98 -6.92 3.76 -1.64
CA LEU A 98 -7.88 4.53 -2.43
C LEU A 98 -9.16 3.73 -2.73
N GLY A 99 -9.02 2.46 -3.09
CA GLY A 99 -10.17 1.58 -3.34
C GLY A 99 -10.99 1.33 -2.07
N LEU A 100 -10.32 1.10 -0.94
CA LEU A 100 -10.99 0.92 0.36
C LEU A 100 -11.67 2.21 0.82
N ALA A 101 -11.01 3.37 0.70
CA ALA A 101 -11.59 4.67 1.03
C ALA A 101 -12.88 4.92 0.25
N ARG A 102 -12.88 4.58 -1.05
CA ARG A 102 -14.06 4.70 -1.91
C ARG A 102 -15.21 3.86 -1.39
N LEU A 103 -14.98 2.56 -1.15
CA LEU A 103 -16.02 1.64 -0.66
C LEU A 103 -16.63 2.13 0.66
N VAL A 104 -15.78 2.48 1.64
CA VAL A 104 -16.22 2.90 2.97
C VAL A 104 -17.01 4.21 2.91
N LEU A 105 -16.51 5.20 2.18
CA LEU A 105 -17.18 6.51 2.07
C LEU A 105 -18.48 6.42 1.27
N GLU A 106 -18.53 5.65 0.17
CA GLU A 106 -19.75 5.44 -0.60
C GLU A 106 -20.83 4.77 0.26
N ARG A 107 -20.43 3.77 1.06
CA ARG A 107 -21.34 3.09 1.99
C ARG A 107 -21.87 4.01 3.09
N TRP A 108 -20.99 4.84 3.65
CA TRP A 108 -21.34 5.72 4.76
C TRP A 108 -22.20 6.91 4.31
N ARG A 109 -21.92 7.47 3.13
CA ARG A 109 -22.62 8.65 2.59
C ARG A 109 -23.82 8.31 1.71
N GLY A 110 -23.94 7.06 1.25
CA GLY A 110 -24.95 6.64 0.27
C GLY A 110 -24.75 7.21 -1.14
N ARG A 111 -23.59 7.82 -1.42
CA ARG A 111 -23.24 8.45 -2.70
C ARG A 111 -21.73 8.55 -2.89
N ALA A 112 -21.30 8.78 -4.12
CA ALA A 112 -19.89 9.02 -4.45
C ALA A 112 -19.29 10.17 -3.60
N PRO A 113 -18.13 9.97 -2.95
CA PRO A 113 -17.45 11.02 -2.21
C PRO A 113 -16.82 12.05 -3.15
N GLY A 114 -16.71 13.30 -2.67
CA GLY A 114 -15.93 14.32 -3.35
C GLY A 114 -14.44 13.96 -3.39
N ARG A 115 -13.72 14.45 -4.41
CA ARG A 115 -12.30 14.09 -4.65
C ARG A 115 -11.40 14.37 -3.45
N ALA A 116 -11.55 15.53 -2.81
CA ALA A 116 -10.77 15.91 -1.64
C ALA A 116 -11.03 14.97 -0.44
N THR A 117 -12.30 14.69 -0.13
CA THR A 117 -12.67 13.74 0.94
C THR A 117 -12.10 12.35 0.67
N LEU A 118 -12.17 11.89 -0.59
CA LEU A 118 -11.64 10.59 -0.97
C LEU A 118 -10.11 10.53 -0.87
N ALA A 119 -9.42 11.59 -1.28
CA ALA A 119 -7.97 11.68 -1.16
C ALA A 119 -7.51 11.65 0.31
N VAL A 120 -8.13 12.45 1.17
CA VAL A 120 -7.82 12.47 2.61
C VAL A 120 -8.08 11.10 3.24
N ALA A 121 -9.22 10.47 2.95
CA ALA A 121 -9.53 9.15 3.48
C ALA A 121 -8.54 8.08 2.97
N ALA A 122 -8.12 8.15 1.70
CA ALA A 122 -7.11 7.24 1.15
C ALA A 122 -5.76 7.40 1.86
N GLY A 123 -5.33 8.64 2.13
CA GLY A 123 -4.14 8.93 2.91
C GLY A 123 -4.23 8.36 4.33
N ILE A 124 -5.33 8.63 5.04
CA ILE A 124 -5.56 8.10 6.39
C ILE A 124 -5.51 6.57 6.40
N LEU A 125 -6.17 5.90 5.45
CA LEU A 125 -6.16 4.43 5.37
C LEU A 125 -4.80 3.85 5.01
N MET A 126 -4.00 4.57 4.22
CA MET A 126 -2.63 4.21 3.90
C MET A 126 -1.74 4.32 5.14
N MET A 127 -1.86 5.40 5.92
CA MET A 127 -1.22 5.50 7.24
C MET A 127 -1.73 4.45 8.23
N TRP A 128 -3.00 4.04 8.13
CA TRP A 128 -3.55 3.02 9.01
C TRP A 128 -2.85 1.67 8.82
N LEU A 129 -2.50 1.31 7.59
CA LEU A 129 -1.65 0.13 7.31
C LEU A 129 -0.27 0.28 7.95
N ASP A 130 0.28 1.49 7.93
CA ASP A 130 1.59 1.80 8.48
C ASP A 130 1.69 1.58 9.99
N LEU A 131 0.56 1.62 10.72
CA LEU A 131 0.51 1.19 12.13
C LEU A 131 0.95 -0.26 12.36
N VAL A 132 1.07 -1.07 11.30
CA VAL A 132 1.61 -2.42 11.35
C VAL A 132 2.88 -2.56 10.52
N ILE A 133 2.91 -1.97 9.32
CA ILE A 133 4.00 -2.16 8.35
C ILE A 133 5.35 -1.64 8.89
N ASP A 134 5.50 -0.35 9.18
CA ASP A 134 6.79 0.18 9.63
C ASP A 134 7.24 -0.35 11.00
N PRO A 135 6.36 -0.49 12.01
CA PRO A 135 6.72 -1.15 13.26
C PRO A 135 7.27 -2.57 13.05
N LEU A 136 6.70 -3.33 12.12
CA LEU A 136 7.21 -4.65 11.75
C LEU A 136 8.54 -4.55 10.98
N ALA A 137 8.68 -3.55 10.12
CA ALA A 137 9.89 -3.33 9.33
C ALA A 137 11.09 -2.90 10.20
N VAL A 138 10.86 -2.12 11.26
CA VAL A 138 11.85 -1.80 12.30
C VAL A 138 12.39 -3.08 12.96
N ARG A 139 11.56 -4.14 13.06
CA ARG A 139 11.94 -5.47 13.56
C ARG A 139 12.41 -6.40 12.45
N GLY A 140 12.91 -5.82 11.36
CA GLY A 140 13.35 -6.55 10.17
C GLY A 140 14.38 -7.63 10.46
N ASP A 141 15.19 -7.50 11.51
CA ASP A 141 16.15 -8.51 11.97
C ASP A 141 15.52 -9.84 12.42
N ARG A 142 14.22 -9.83 12.75
CA ARG A 142 13.49 -11.01 13.23
C ARG A 142 12.77 -11.80 12.14
N TRP A 143 12.80 -11.31 10.90
CA TRP A 143 12.23 -11.99 9.75
C TRP A 143 13.09 -11.78 8.51
N PHE A 144 12.65 -12.34 7.38
CA PHE A 144 13.45 -12.36 6.16
C PHE A 144 13.65 -10.98 5.51
N LEU A 145 13.04 -9.90 6.05
CA LEU A 145 13.33 -8.54 5.63
C LEU A 145 14.80 -8.15 5.90
N GLY A 146 15.32 -8.52 7.07
CA GLY A 146 16.59 -8.03 7.61
C GLY A 146 16.49 -6.59 8.12
N ARG A 147 17.45 -6.16 8.93
CA ARG A 147 17.53 -4.77 9.45
C ARG A 147 17.98 -3.80 8.36
N ILE A 148 17.06 -3.44 7.47
CA ILE A 148 17.35 -2.62 6.28
C ILE A 148 17.40 -1.12 6.57
N PHE A 149 16.75 -0.64 7.63
CA PHE A 149 16.81 0.76 8.06
C PHE A 149 16.76 0.90 9.58
N TYR A 150 16.99 2.12 10.07
CA TYR A 150 16.75 2.53 11.46
C TYR A 150 16.49 4.03 11.56
N TYR A 151 15.71 4.43 12.57
CA TYR A 151 15.62 5.82 13.01
C TYR A 151 16.74 6.11 14.02
N PRO A 152 17.53 7.20 13.88
CA PRO A 152 18.51 7.60 14.89
C PRO A 152 17.89 7.83 16.26
N GLU A 153 16.70 8.45 16.27
CA GLU A 153 15.88 8.65 17.44
C GLU A 153 14.65 7.73 17.33
N PRO A 154 14.59 6.63 18.10
CA PRO A 154 13.47 5.70 18.02
C PRO A 154 12.18 6.39 18.47
N GLY A 155 11.11 6.21 17.71
CA GLY A 155 9.83 6.80 18.04
C GLY A 155 9.02 6.00 19.07
N PHE A 156 8.03 6.67 19.65
CA PHE A 156 7.18 6.13 20.70
C PHE A 156 6.41 4.87 20.27
N TYR A 157 5.89 4.85 19.04
CA TYR A 157 5.05 3.75 18.59
C TYR A 157 5.91 2.64 18.02
N PHE A 158 6.28 1.68 18.87
CA PHE A 158 7.07 0.50 18.49
C PHE A 158 8.40 0.82 17.78
N GLY A 159 9.01 1.98 18.07
CA GLY A 159 10.26 2.44 17.45
C GLY A 159 10.06 3.39 16.25
N VAL A 160 8.82 3.63 15.82
CA VAL A 160 8.48 4.49 14.67
C VAL A 160 8.07 5.89 15.15
N PRO A 161 8.67 6.98 14.64
CA PRO A 161 8.32 8.36 14.98
C PRO A 161 6.90 8.74 14.53
N LEU A 162 6.22 9.60 15.29
CA LEU A 162 4.88 10.06 14.92
C LEU A 162 4.83 10.80 13.58
N VAL A 163 5.92 11.50 13.24
CA VAL A 163 6.06 12.20 11.95
C VAL A 163 6.00 11.23 10.77
N ASN A 164 6.38 9.96 10.95
CA ASN A 164 6.25 8.92 9.94
C ASN A 164 4.80 8.74 9.51
N PHE A 165 3.91 8.48 10.48
CA PHE A 165 2.49 8.28 10.23
C PHE A 165 1.86 9.51 9.57
N VAL A 166 2.22 10.72 10.02
CA VAL A 166 1.77 11.96 9.37
C VAL A 166 2.25 12.01 7.92
N GLY A 167 3.52 11.67 7.67
CA GLY A 167 4.10 11.59 6.33
C GLY A 167 3.39 10.59 5.43
N TRP A 168 3.07 9.40 5.93
CA TRP A 168 2.29 8.38 5.21
C TRP A 168 0.89 8.88 4.86
N ALA A 169 0.21 9.57 5.79
CA ALA A 169 -1.11 10.12 5.55
C ALA A 169 -1.08 11.22 4.48
N VAL A 170 -0.11 12.14 4.58
CA VAL A 170 0.08 13.25 3.63
C VAL A 170 0.46 12.71 2.25
N LEU A 171 1.44 11.81 2.17
CA LEU A 171 1.90 11.25 0.89
C LEU A 171 0.80 10.43 0.22
N GLY A 172 0.13 9.53 0.95
CA GLY A 172 -0.98 8.75 0.42
C GLY A 172 -2.13 9.64 -0.08
N GLY A 173 -2.46 10.69 0.68
CA GLY A 173 -3.45 11.68 0.29
C GLY A 173 -3.03 12.49 -0.94
N LEU A 174 -1.75 12.84 -1.06
CA LEU A 174 -1.19 13.53 -2.23
C LEU A 174 -1.25 12.65 -3.48
N ILE A 175 -0.80 11.40 -3.38
CA ILE A 175 -0.87 10.41 -4.48
C ILE A 175 -2.33 10.27 -4.96
N ALA A 176 -3.25 10.03 -4.03
CA ALA A 176 -4.67 9.89 -4.34
C ALA A 176 -5.27 11.18 -4.93
N GLY A 177 -4.97 12.33 -4.34
CA GLY A 177 -5.46 13.64 -4.77
C GLY A 177 -5.01 13.99 -6.19
N LEU A 178 -3.72 13.81 -6.48
CA LEU A 178 -3.16 14.04 -7.82
C LEU A 178 -3.77 13.07 -8.84
N TRP A 179 -3.89 11.78 -8.50
CA TRP A 179 -4.52 10.80 -9.38
C TRP A 179 -5.98 11.14 -9.70
N LEU A 180 -6.77 11.50 -8.68
CA LEU A 180 -8.17 11.92 -8.85
C LEU A 180 -8.28 13.22 -9.64
N GLY A 181 -7.32 14.15 -9.46
CA GLY A 181 -7.22 15.40 -10.21
C GLY A 181 -6.89 15.21 -11.69
N LEU A 182 -6.08 14.20 -12.02
CA LEU A 182 -5.83 13.81 -13.41
C LEU A 182 -7.09 13.30 -14.13
N GLY A 183 -8.14 12.90 -13.40
CA GLY A 183 -9.53 12.98 -13.86
C GLY A 183 -9.83 12.38 -15.24
N GLY A 184 -9.23 11.24 -15.59
CA GLY A 184 -9.45 10.58 -16.89
C GLY A 184 -8.66 11.17 -18.08
N ARG A 185 -7.77 12.15 -17.85
CA ARG A 185 -6.83 12.68 -18.86
C ARG A 185 -5.91 11.60 -19.44
N VAL A 186 -5.70 10.51 -18.69
CA VAL A 186 -5.04 9.31 -19.20
C VAL A 186 -6.10 8.39 -19.78
N GLY A 187 -6.15 8.34 -21.11
CA GLY A 187 -7.00 7.41 -21.85
C GLY A 187 -6.54 5.96 -21.65
N GLY A 188 -7.50 5.03 -21.69
CA GLY A 188 -7.23 3.60 -21.56
C GLY A 188 -8.54 2.85 -21.35
N ARG A 189 -8.64 1.66 -21.93
CA ARG A 189 -9.76 0.75 -21.68
C ARG A 189 -9.23 -0.50 -20.99
N PRO A 190 -10.00 -1.06 -20.03
CA PRO A 190 -9.78 -2.42 -19.55
C PRO A 190 -9.59 -3.40 -20.71
N PRO A 191 -8.64 -4.34 -20.63
CA PRO A 191 -8.47 -5.39 -21.63
C PRO A 191 -9.67 -6.36 -21.64
N ALA A 192 -9.85 -7.18 -22.70
CA ALA A 192 -11.04 -8.04 -22.80
C ALA A 192 -11.13 -9.11 -21.69
N TRP A 193 -10.00 -9.66 -21.26
CA TRP A 193 -9.94 -10.64 -20.15
C TRP A 193 -10.46 -10.07 -18.82
N ALA A 194 -10.42 -8.75 -18.68
CA ALA A 194 -10.85 -8.00 -17.51
C ALA A 194 -12.32 -8.26 -17.17
N ALA A 195 -13.18 -8.43 -18.17
CA ALA A 195 -14.61 -8.73 -17.99
C ALA A 195 -14.87 -10.09 -17.34
N ARG A 196 -13.88 -10.99 -17.37
CA ARG A 196 -13.98 -12.34 -16.79
C ARG A 196 -13.50 -12.40 -15.34
N LEU A 197 -12.93 -11.32 -14.78
CA LEU A 197 -12.46 -11.30 -13.40
C LEU A 197 -13.65 -11.18 -12.43
N PRO A 198 -13.88 -12.17 -11.55
CA PRO A 198 -14.91 -12.07 -10.53
C PRO A 198 -14.57 -10.99 -9.51
N GLY A 199 -15.58 -10.40 -8.87
CA GLY A 199 -15.38 -9.53 -7.71
C GLY A 199 -14.88 -8.11 -8.03
N ARG A 200 -15.03 -7.61 -9.25
CA ARG A 200 -14.93 -6.16 -9.54
C ARG A 200 -16.11 -5.47 -8.87
N PRO A 201 -15.92 -4.67 -7.81
CA PRO A 201 -14.84 -3.68 -7.64
C PRO A 201 -13.93 -3.90 -6.42
N TYR A 202 -13.88 -5.10 -5.83
CA TYR A 202 -13.23 -5.37 -4.55
C TYR A 202 -11.75 -5.75 -4.63
N HIS A 203 -11.11 -5.70 -5.80
CA HIS A 203 -9.71 -6.10 -5.94
C HIS A 203 -8.77 -5.22 -5.10
N ALA A 204 -8.97 -3.90 -5.10
CA ALA A 204 -8.20 -2.98 -4.25
C ALA A 204 -8.43 -3.24 -2.75
N VAL A 205 -9.67 -3.57 -2.37
CA VAL A 205 -10.04 -3.90 -0.99
C VAL A 205 -9.42 -5.23 -0.57
N ALA A 206 -9.48 -6.25 -1.43
CA ALA A 206 -8.85 -7.54 -1.20
C ALA A 206 -7.33 -7.37 -1.04
N LEU A 207 -6.70 -6.56 -1.90
CA LEU A 207 -5.28 -6.26 -1.80
C LEU A 207 -4.92 -5.59 -0.46
N TYR A 208 -5.72 -4.62 0.00
CA TYR A 208 -5.53 -3.98 1.31
C TYR A 208 -5.47 -5.03 2.43
N TYR A 209 -6.45 -5.94 2.47
CA TYR A 209 -6.52 -6.96 3.50
C TYR A 209 -5.51 -8.09 3.33
N VAL A 210 -5.09 -8.42 2.11
CA VAL A 210 -3.99 -9.37 1.86
C VAL A 210 -2.69 -8.83 2.41
N VAL A 211 -2.38 -7.55 2.16
CA VAL A 211 -1.21 -6.88 2.73
C VAL A 211 -1.30 -6.84 4.25
N LEU A 212 -2.43 -6.42 4.82
CA LEU A 212 -2.62 -6.38 6.27
C LEU A 212 -2.47 -7.75 6.91
N ALA A 213 -3.13 -8.78 6.36
CA ALA A 213 -3.08 -10.14 6.86
C ALA A 213 -1.66 -10.72 6.82
N PHE A 214 -0.92 -10.46 5.74
CA PHE A 214 0.49 -10.83 5.67
C PHE A 214 1.31 -10.17 6.78
N ASN A 215 1.18 -8.84 6.95
CA ASN A 215 1.94 -8.14 7.99
C ASN A 215 1.56 -8.63 9.40
N LEU A 216 0.27 -8.78 9.71
CA LEU A 216 -0.17 -9.35 11.00
C LEU A 216 0.34 -10.79 11.19
N ALA A 217 0.30 -11.64 10.17
CA ALA A 217 0.82 -13.00 10.26
C ALA A 217 2.32 -13.02 10.57
N VAL A 218 3.11 -12.19 9.89
CA VAL A 218 4.54 -12.05 10.19
C VAL A 218 4.75 -11.49 11.60
N THR A 219 3.95 -10.50 12.02
CA THR A 219 4.00 -9.94 13.38
C THR A 219 3.77 -11.01 14.45
N GLY A 220 2.79 -11.89 14.24
CA GLY A 220 2.55 -13.05 15.11
C GLY A 220 3.71 -14.05 15.07
N ALA A 221 4.27 -14.31 13.89
CA ALA A 221 5.39 -15.24 13.71
C ALA A 221 6.70 -14.76 14.35
N VAL A 222 6.97 -13.46 14.38
CA VAL A 222 8.16 -12.88 15.05
C VAL A 222 7.96 -12.66 16.56
N ALA A 223 6.90 -13.23 17.13
CA ALA A 223 6.55 -13.17 18.55
C ALA A 223 6.43 -11.73 19.09
N GLU A 224 5.74 -10.85 18.34
CA GLU A 224 5.45 -9.47 18.73
C GLU A 224 3.96 -9.29 19.08
N PRO A 225 3.48 -9.87 20.21
CA PRO A 225 2.06 -9.94 20.51
C PRO A 225 1.44 -8.55 20.71
N ALA A 226 2.19 -7.60 21.26
CA ALA A 226 1.70 -6.24 21.46
C ALA A 226 1.41 -5.54 20.13
N LEU A 227 2.30 -5.65 19.14
CA LEU A 227 2.09 -5.08 17.80
C LEU A 227 0.97 -5.82 17.06
N PHE A 228 0.92 -7.14 17.17
CA PHE A 228 -0.15 -7.94 16.57
C PHE A 228 -1.53 -7.49 17.07
N TRP A 229 -1.73 -7.42 18.39
CA TRP A 229 -3.02 -7.07 18.97
C TRP A 229 -3.36 -5.59 18.75
N ALA A 230 -2.38 -4.69 18.82
CA ALA A 230 -2.59 -3.28 18.48
C ALA A 230 -3.04 -3.12 17.02
N GLY A 231 -2.36 -3.78 16.09
CA GLY A 231 -2.70 -3.78 14.68
C GLY A 231 -4.07 -4.40 14.41
N PHE A 232 -4.36 -5.55 15.01
CA PHE A 232 -5.65 -6.22 14.89
C PHE A 232 -6.79 -5.34 15.42
N ALA A 233 -6.65 -4.81 16.64
CA ALA A 233 -7.66 -3.96 17.26
C ALA A 233 -7.89 -2.66 16.45
N ALA A 234 -6.81 -2.05 15.92
CA ALA A 234 -6.90 -0.86 15.10
C ALA A 234 -7.68 -1.09 13.79
N HIS A 235 -7.61 -2.29 13.21
CA HIS A 235 -8.25 -2.60 11.92
C HIS A 235 -9.59 -3.34 12.04
N ALA A 236 -9.91 -3.92 13.20
CA ALA A 236 -11.13 -4.70 13.40
C ALA A 236 -12.44 -3.94 13.09
N PRO A 237 -12.63 -2.66 13.50
CA PRO A 237 -13.84 -1.92 13.17
C PRO A 237 -14.01 -1.70 11.66
N LEU A 238 -12.91 -1.38 10.98
CA LEU A 238 -12.89 -1.19 9.52
C LEU A 238 -13.21 -2.50 8.79
N ALA A 239 -12.63 -3.61 9.24
CA ALA A 239 -12.93 -4.95 8.71
C ALA A 239 -14.41 -5.30 8.86
N ALA A 240 -15.03 -5.01 10.02
CA ALA A 240 -16.45 -5.25 10.24
C ALA A 240 -17.35 -4.43 9.27
N ILE A 241 -16.98 -3.17 9.01
CA ILE A 241 -17.68 -2.32 8.02
C ILE A 241 -17.57 -2.92 6.62
N VAL A 242 -16.40 -3.40 6.22
CA VAL A 242 -16.20 -4.01 4.89
C VAL A 242 -16.98 -5.31 4.75
N VAL A 243 -16.91 -6.21 5.74
CA VAL A 243 -17.63 -7.49 5.73
C VAL A 243 -19.14 -7.26 5.62
N SER A 244 -19.68 -6.33 6.42
CA SER A 244 -21.11 -5.99 6.34
C SER A 244 -21.52 -5.36 5.01
N SER A 245 -20.64 -4.56 4.40
CA SER A 245 -20.85 -3.97 3.08
C SER A 245 -20.91 -5.03 1.97
N VAL A 246 -19.96 -5.98 1.96
CA VAL A 246 -19.92 -7.07 0.98
C VAL A 246 -21.12 -8.01 1.16
N ALA A 247 -21.49 -8.35 2.40
CA ALA A 247 -22.63 -9.21 2.69
C ALA A 247 -23.97 -8.59 2.23
N SER A 248 -24.14 -7.27 2.42
CA SER A 248 -25.34 -6.55 1.98
C SER A 248 -25.50 -6.57 0.46
N LEU A 249 -24.42 -6.39 -0.29
CA LEU A 249 -24.45 -6.35 -1.75
C LEU A 249 -24.75 -7.71 -2.38
N ARG A 250 -24.29 -8.81 -1.76
CA ARG A 250 -24.67 -10.17 -2.20
C ARG A 250 -26.18 -10.42 -2.06
N ARG A 251 -26.79 -9.96 -0.96
CA ARG A 251 -28.24 -10.11 -0.72
C ARG A 251 -29.09 -9.36 -1.75
N THR A 252 -28.70 -8.14 -2.12
CA THR A 252 -29.44 -7.37 -3.14
C THR A 252 -29.34 -7.97 -4.54
N VAL A 253 -28.22 -8.61 -4.88
CA VAL A 253 -28.06 -9.31 -6.17
C VAL A 253 -28.96 -10.55 -6.22
N HIS A 254 -29.00 -11.36 -5.16
CA HIS A 254 -29.86 -12.54 -5.11
C HIS A 254 -31.36 -12.23 -5.03
N ALA A 255 -31.75 -11.08 -4.46
CA ALA A 255 -33.14 -10.65 -4.42
C ALA A 255 -33.67 -10.09 -5.77
N GLY A 256 -32.79 -9.86 -6.75
CA GLY A 256 -33.12 -9.28 -8.06
C GLY A 256 -33.14 -10.27 -9.22
N GLU A 257 -32.88 -11.56 -9.00
CA GLU A 257 -33.06 -12.60 -10.01
C GLU A 257 -34.53 -13.05 -10.03
N PRO A 258 -35.26 -12.93 -11.16
CA PRO A 258 -36.60 -13.48 -11.26
C PRO A 258 -36.54 -15.02 -11.19
N ALA A 259 -37.47 -15.59 -10.43
CA ALA A 259 -37.67 -17.04 -10.29
C ALA A 259 -38.07 -17.73 -11.61
#